data_AF-A0AA42L6B9-F1
#
_entry.id   AF-A0AA42L6B9-F1
#
_cell.length_a   1.000
_cell.length_b   1.000
_cell.length_c   1.000
_cell.angle_alpha   90.00
_cell.angle_beta   90.00
_cell.angle_gamma   90.00
#
_symmetry.space_group_name_H-M   'P 1'
#
loop_
_entity.id
_entity.type
_entity.pdbx_description
1 polymer ?
#
loop_
_entity_poly.entity_id
_entity_poly.type
_entity_poly.pdbx_seq_one_letter_code
_entity_poly.pdbx_strand_id
1 'polypeptide(L)'
;MQKKRYTTPFAEFICKDVNGYYNVRLGPKIYLVNVSLNYTPDFDTEFFGGIQAAAFDWHSILVKETLDSEPRPINEEELSVYWLKGNIKKLVNYQRAIQRSAKSQTPRYSKEQRIDYRNAQYNGA
;
A
#
# COMPACT_ATOMS: atom_id res chain seq x y z
N MET A 1 -22.53 32.05 0.80
CA MET A 1 -21.66 30.87 1.00
C MET A 1 -21.94 29.85 -0.09
N GLN A 2 -21.03 29.66 -1.05
CA GLN A 2 -21.11 28.50 -1.95
C GLN A 2 -20.87 27.23 -1.13
N LYS A 3 -21.84 26.32 -1.11
CA LYS A 3 -21.65 24.97 -0.54
C LYS A 3 -20.67 24.22 -1.45
N LYS A 4 -19.41 24.10 -1.02
CA LYS A 4 -18.44 23.20 -1.67
C LYS A 4 -19.03 21.80 -1.65
N ARG A 5 -19.42 21.28 -2.82
CA ARG A 5 -19.89 19.90 -2.97
C ARG A 5 -18.67 19.00 -2.95
N TYR A 6 -18.48 18.34 -1.82
CA TYR A 6 -17.39 17.42 -1.59
C TYR A 6 -17.83 16.02 -2.08
N THR A 7 -17.79 15.81 -3.40
CA THR A 7 -18.00 14.47 -3.97
C THR A 7 -16.70 13.69 -3.83
N THR A 8 -16.72 12.59 -3.08
CA THR A 8 -15.61 11.64 -3.05
C THR A 8 -15.36 11.12 -4.47
N PRO A 9 -14.13 11.23 -4.99
CA PRO A 9 -13.86 10.82 -6.36
C PRO A 9 -13.82 9.28 -6.47
N PHE A 10 -13.86 8.80 -7.70
CA PHE A 10 -13.45 7.43 -8.02
C PHE A 10 -12.08 7.13 -7.43
N ALA A 11 -11.90 5.95 -6.83
CA ALA A 11 -10.68 5.57 -6.14
C ALA A 11 -10.28 4.13 -6.49
N GLU A 12 -9.07 3.97 -7.05
CA GLU A 12 -8.58 2.69 -7.58
C GLU A 12 -7.08 2.53 -7.33
N PHE A 13 -6.66 1.32 -6.99
CA PHE A 13 -5.24 0.96 -7.00
C PHE A 13 -4.87 0.46 -8.41
N ILE A 14 -3.87 1.08 -9.03
CA ILE A 14 -3.42 0.71 -10.38
C ILE A 14 -2.37 -0.41 -10.28
N CYS A 15 -1.24 -0.13 -9.64
CA CYS A 15 -0.13 -1.07 -9.53
C CYS A 15 0.87 -0.65 -8.44
N LYS A 16 1.81 -1.54 -8.13
CA LYS A 16 3.05 -1.19 -7.45
C LYS A 16 4.17 -1.21 -8.47
N ASP A 17 4.88 -0.10 -8.62
CA ASP A 17 5.95 0.01 -9.59
C ASP A 17 7.25 -0.66 -9.11
N VAL A 18 8.23 -0.75 -10.01
CA VAL A 18 9.56 -1.32 -9.74
C VAL A 18 10.36 -0.52 -8.72
N ASN A 19 10.05 0.77 -8.56
CA ASN A 19 10.68 1.67 -7.59
C ASN A 19 10.02 1.59 -6.20
N GLY A 20 8.96 0.78 -6.06
CA GLY A 20 8.26 0.53 -4.80
C GLY A 20 7.07 1.45 -4.54
N TYR A 21 6.72 2.36 -5.45
CA TYR A 21 5.56 3.24 -5.28
C TYR A 21 4.25 2.50 -5.56
N TYR A 22 3.30 2.68 -4.65
CA TYR A 22 1.91 2.33 -4.87
C TYR A 22 1.26 3.44 -5.70
N ASN A 23 0.83 3.09 -6.91
CA ASN A 23 0.16 4.00 -7.83
C ASN A 23 -1.35 3.92 -7.60
N VAL A 24 -1.94 5.02 -7.12
CA VAL A 24 -3.34 5.10 -6.71
C VAL A 24 -4.04 6.20 -7.50
N ARG A 25 -5.08 5.84 -8.24
CA ARG A 25 -5.91 6.80 -8.97
C ARG A 25 -7.01 7.33 -8.07
N LEU A 26 -7.08 8.66 -7.93
CA LEU A 26 -8.20 9.35 -7.27
C LEU A 26 -8.76 10.40 -8.23
N GLY A 27 -9.89 10.06 -8.86
CA GLY A 27 -10.50 10.85 -9.92
C GLY A 27 -9.62 10.91 -11.17
N PRO A 28 -9.28 12.12 -11.65
CA PRO A 28 -8.44 12.25 -12.85
C PRO A 28 -6.95 12.01 -12.59
N LYS A 29 -6.48 12.13 -11.34
CA LYS A 29 -5.06 12.13 -10.99
C LYS A 29 -4.60 10.79 -10.42
N ILE A 30 -3.31 10.52 -10.60
CA ILE A 30 -2.62 9.36 -10.04
C ILE A 30 -1.63 9.84 -8.99
N TYR A 31 -1.69 9.25 -7.79
CA TYR A 31 -0.84 9.54 -6.66
C TYR A 31 0.11 8.37 -6.42
N LEU A 32 1.40 8.66 -6.34
CA LEU A 32 2.47 7.70 -6.14
C LEU A 32 2.94 7.80 -4.70
N VAL A 33 2.81 6.69 -3.98
CA VAL A 33 3.05 6.64 -2.54
C VAL A 33 4.11 5.60 -2.24
N ASN A 34 5.24 6.02 -1.67
CA ASN A 34 6.31 5.09 -1.28
C ASN A 34 6.21 4.78 0.21
N VAL A 35 5.80 3.56 0.53
CA VAL A 35 5.76 3.04 1.91
C VAL A 35 6.22 1.59 1.94
N SER A 36 6.93 1.22 3.00
CA SER A 36 7.37 -0.16 3.20
C SER A 36 6.24 -1.04 3.77
N LEU A 37 6.48 -2.35 3.94
CA LEU A 37 5.51 -3.22 4.63
C LEU A 37 5.51 -3.04 6.16
N ASN A 38 6.50 -2.35 6.73
CA ASN A 38 6.63 -2.09 8.16
C ASN A 38 5.66 -1.00 8.63
N TYR A 39 5.28 -1.01 9.91
CA TYR A 39 4.42 0.04 10.44
C TYR A 39 5.04 1.42 10.20
N THR A 40 4.28 2.33 9.58
CA THR A 40 4.75 3.65 9.18
C THR A 40 3.94 4.72 9.92
N PRO A 41 4.54 5.44 10.90
CA PRO A 41 3.87 6.53 11.60
C PRO A 41 3.34 7.59 10.64
N ASP A 42 2.29 8.30 11.04
CA ASP A 42 1.54 9.31 10.25
C ASP A 42 0.81 8.78 8.99
N PHE A 43 1.19 7.58 8.53
CA PHE A 43 0.46 6.84 7.51
C PHE A 43 -0.52 5.83 8.13
N ASP A 44 -0.01 4.92 8.95
CA ASP A 44 -0.79 3.86 9.58
C ASP A 44 -1.52 4.35 10.83
N THR A 45 -2.78 3.94 11.01
CA THR A 45 -3.60 4.33 12.16
C THR A 45 -3.21 3.59 13.43
N GLU A 46 -2.85 2.31 13.31
CA GLU A 46 -2.64 1.41 14.45
C GLU A 46 -1.35 0.61 14.27
N PHE A 47 -0.62 0.45 15.37
CA PHE A 47 0.57 -0.38 15.45
C PHE A 47 0.25 -1.68 16.18
N PHE A 48 0.42 -2.81 15.50
CA PHE A 48 0.15 -4.15 16.05
C PHE A 48 1.44 -4.90 16.44
N GLY A 49 2.52 -4.17 16.71
CA GLY A 49 3.85 -4.74 16.92
C GLY A 49 4.63 -4.96 15.62
N GLY A 50 5.93 -5.23 15.74
CA GLY A 50 6.85 -5.42 14.62
C GLY A 50 7.82 -4.26 14.40
N ILE A 51 8.45 -4.22 13.22
CA ILE A 51 9.42 -3.19 12.88
C ILE A 51 8.69 -1.90 12.52
N GLN A 52 9.18 -0.77 13.05
CA GLN A 52 8.72 0.57 12.73
C GLN A 52 9.62 1.20 11.65
N ALA A 53 9.00 1.77 10.61
CA ALA A 53 9.66 2.61 9.62
C ALA A 53 9.67 4.08 10.07
N ALA A 54 10.40 4.92 9.32
CA ALA A 54 10.36 6.36 9.51
C ALA A 54 8.93 6.92 9.36
N ALA A 55 8.64 8.03 10.02
CA ALA A 55 7.37 8.74 9.87
C ALA A 55 7.12 9.15 8.42
N PHE A 56 5.88 9.04 7.97
CA PHE A 56 5.52 9.33 6.59
C PHE A 56 5.32 10.83 6.37
N ASP A 57 6.13 11.41 5.48
CA ASP A 57 5.92 12.76 5.01
C ASP A 57 4.93 12.78 3.84
N TRP A 58 3.80 13.45 4.04
CA TRP A 58 2.78 13.61 3.01
C TRP A 58 3.23 14.41 1.79
N HIS A 59 4.23 15.29 1.94
CA HIS A 59 4.79 16.07 0.82
C HIS A 59 5.70 15.23 -0.08
N SER A 60 6.09 14.02 0.36
CA SER A 60 6.86 13.08 -0.46
C SER A 60 6.03 12.40 -1.56
N ILE A 61 4.71 12.60 -1.56
CA ILE A 61 3.81 12.05 -2.57
C ILE A 61 4.05 12.73 -3.91
N LEU A 62 4.18 11.92 -4.95
CA LEU A 62 4.22 12.40 -6.33
C LEU A 62 2.85 12.26 -6.99
N VAL A 63 2.54 13.17 -7.91
CA VAL A 63 1.27 13.24 -8.63
C VAL A 63 1.56 13.20 -10.12
N LYS A 64 0.78 12.39 -10.84
CA LYS A 64 0.73 12.35 -12.30
C LYS A 64 -0.68 12.74 -12.75
N GLU A 65 -0.78 13.59 -13.75
CA GLU A 65 -2.07 13.98 -14.34
C GLU A 65 -2.63 12.86 -15.24
N THR A 66 -1.74 12.09 -15.89
CA THR A 66 -2.08 10.91 -16.67
C THR A 66 -1.07 9.79 -16.40
N LEU A 67 -1.28 8.59 -16.97
CA LEU A 67 -0.34 7.48 -16.79
C LEU A 67 1.05 7.80 -17.36
N ASP A 68 1.10 8.58 -18.44
CA ASP A 68 2.33 8.89 -19.19
C ASP A 68 2.96 10.23 -18.80
N SER A 69 2.28 11.07 -18.00
CA SER A 69 2.82 12.37 -17.60
C SER A 69 4.00 12.23 -16.63
N GLU A 70 4.97 13.13 -16.67
CA GLU A 70 6.04 13.17 -15.66
C GLU A 70 5.49 13.40 -14.24
N PRO A 71 6.02 12.71 -13.21
CA PRO A 71 5.59 12.90 -11.84
C PRO A 71 6.09 14.24 -11.29
N ARG A 72 5.20 14.97 -10.61
CA ARG A 72 5.52 16.19 -9.86
C ARG A 72 5.22 16.03 -8.37
N PRO A 73 5.84 16.83 -7.48
CA PRO A 73 5.43 16.87 -6.08
C PRO A 73 3.95 17.28 -5.92
N ILE A 74 3.31 16.73 -4.90
CA ILE A 74 1.99 17.17 -4.47
C ILE A 74 2.04 18.62 -3.97
N ASN A 75 0.99 19.41 -4.24
CA ASN A 75 0.89 20.78 -3.74
C ASN A 75 -0.01 20.85 -2.48
N GLU A 76 0.04 21.99 -1.78
CA GLU A 76 -0.71 22.18 -0.52
C GLU A 76 -2.23 22.13 -0.73
N GLU A 77 -2.72 22.65 -1.86
CA GLU A 77 -4.14 22.65 -2.19
C GLU A 77 -4.68 21.22 -2.33
N GLU A 78 -3.96 20.35 -3.05
CA GLU A 78 -4.25 18.93 -3.19
C GLU A 78 -4.19 18.23 -1.84
N LEU A 79 -3.17 18.52 -1.04
CA LEU A 79 -2.99 17.88 0.25
C LEU A 79 -4.07 18.28 1.28
N SER A 80 -4.60 19.49 1.15
CA SER A 80 -5.69 20.01 1.98
C SER A 80 -7.05 19.36 1.70
N VAL A 81 -7.16 18.57 0.63
CA VAL A 81 -8.39 17.88 0.26
C VAL A 81 -8.72 16.80 1.30
N TYR A 82 -9.85 16.98 2.00
CA TYR A 82 -10.23 16.14 3.15
C TYR A 82 -10.30 14.63 2.84
N TRP A 83 -10.69 14.24 1.61
CA TRP A 83 -10.81 12.83 1.22
C TRP A 83 -9.49 12.21 0.79
N LEU A 84 -8.45 13.00 0.51
CA LEU A 84 -7.21 12.50 -0.12
C LEU A 84 -6.50 11.48 0.78
N LYS A 85 -6.08 11.92 1.97
CA LYS A 85 -5.28 11.09 2.90
C LYS A 85 -6.02 9.81 3.26
N GLY A 86 -7.33 9.88 3.52
CA GLY A 86 -8.15 8.72 3.87
C GLY A 86 -8.24 7.69 2.74
N ASN A 87 -8.44 8.12 1.50
CA ASN A 87 -8.52 7.21 0.36
C ASN A 87 -7.16 6.58 0.01
N ILE A 88 -6.08 7.37 0.06
CA ILE A 88 -4.71 6.86 -0.11
C ILE A 88 -4.41 5.78 0.93
N LYS A 89 -4.63 6.07 2.22
CA LYS A 89 -4.41 5.10 3.31
C LYS A 89 -5.18 3.82 3.06
N LYS A 90 -6.48 3.93 2.74
CA LYS A 90 -7.36 2.77 2.52
C LYS A 90 -6.83 1.85 1.42
N LEU A 91 -6.52 2.41 0.23
CA LEU A 91 -6.08 1.61 -0.91
C LEU A 91 -4.70 1.00 -0.70
N VAL A 92 -3.75 1.79 -0.21
CA VAL A 92 -2.37 1.32 0.02
C VAL A 92 -2.32 0.29 1.14
N ASN A 93 -3.03 0.49 2.25
CA ASN A 93 -3.03 -0.47 3.35
C ASN A 93 -3.76 -1.77 3.01
N TYR A 94 -4.79 -1.72 2.17
CA TYR A 94 -5.40 -2.93 1.62
C TYR A 94 -4.38 -3.75 0.82
N GLN A 95 -3.60 -3.11 -0.06
CA GLN A 95 -2.55 -3.80 -0.81
C GLN A 95 -1.41 -4.30 0.07
N ARG A 96 -1.00 -3.53 1.09
CA ARG A 96 0.02 -3.98 2.06
C ARG A 96 -0.48 -5.17 2.88
N ALA A 97 -1.78 -5.23 3.22
CA ALA A 97 -2.36 -6.37 3.92
C ALA A 97 -2.29 -7.65 3.05
N ILE A 98 -2.62 -7.56 1.76
CA ILE A 98 -2.47 -8.67 0.80
C ILE A 98 -1.00 -9.11 0.70
N GLN A 99 -0.06 -8.16 0.62
CA GLN A 99 1.37 -8.48 0.52
C GLN A 99 1.91 -9.12 1.82
N ARG A 100 1.44 -8.66 2.98
CA ARG A 100 1.79 -9.25 4.28
C ARG A 100 1.26 -10.67 4.41
N SER A 101 0.01 -10.92 4.01
CA SER A 101 -0.57 -12.26 4.07
C SER A 101 0.10 -13.24 3.09
N ALA A 102 0.46 -12.78 1.89
CA ALA A 102 1.22 -13.59 0.95
C ALA A 102 2.60 -13.99 1.51
N LYS A 103 3.27 -13.07 2.23
CA LYS A 103 4.54 -13.36 2.91
C LYS A 103 4.39 -14.28 4.13
N SER A 104 3.31 -14.17 4.90
CA SER A 104 3.10 -15.06 6.05
C SER A 104 2.67 -16.47 5.64
N GLN A 105 2.07 -16.62 4.46
CA GLN A 105 1.65 -17.91 3.90
C GLN A 105 2.79 -18.70 3.24
N THR A 106 4.03 -18.19 3.20
CA THR A 106 5.16 -19.00 2.74
C THR A 106 5.31 -20.23 3.63
N PRO A 107 5.19 -21.46 3.08
CA PRO A 107 5.21 -22.66 3.88
C PRO A 107 6.55 -22.78 4.61
N ARG A 108 6.48 -23.11 5.90
CA ARG A 108 7.65 -23.29 6.78
C ARG A 108 8.65 -24.34 6.27
N TYR A 109 8.19 -25.24 5.42
CA TYR A 109 8.96 -26.31 4.83
C TYR A 109 8.88 -26.24 3.31
N SER A 110 10.02 -26.50 2.66
CA SER A 110 10.11 -26.71 1.21
C SER A 110 9.22 -27.89 0.77
N LYS A 111 8.96 -27.98 -0.53
CA LYS A 111 8.12 -29.04 -1.09
C LYS A 111 8.71 -30.41 -0.76
N GLU A 112 10.03 -30.53 -0.87
CA GLU A 112 10.82 -31.73 -0.60
C GLU A 112 10.72 -32.11 0.88
N GLN A 113 10.92 -31.16 1.80
CA GLN A 113 10.75 -31.42 3.24
C GLN A 113 9.34 -31.87 3.62
N ARG A 114 8.30 -31.38 2.92
CA ARG A 114 6.92 -31.82 3.16
C ARG A 114 6.68 -33.25 2.65
N ILE A 115 7.31 -33.62 1.53
CA ILE A 115 7.28 -34.98 0.99
C ILE A 115 8.04 -35.92 1.93
N ASP A 116 9.24 -35.54 2.39
CA ASP A 116 10.05 -36.34 3.31
C ASP A 116 9.35 -36.56 4.64
N TYR A 117 8.76 -35.52 5.23
CA TYR A 117 7.95 -35.64 6.45
C TYR A 117 6.79 -36.62 6.27
N ARG A 118 6.08 -36.53 5.13
CA ARG A 118 4.97 -37.43 4.82
C ARG A 118 5.47 -38.87 4.68
N ASN A 119 6.55 -39.09 3.93
CA ASN A 119 7.14 -40.42 3.74
C ASN A 119 7.64 -41.02 5.06
N ALA A 120 8.24 -40.20 5.94
CA ALA A 120 8.68 -40.63 7.27
C ALA A 120 7.51 -41.05 8.16
N GLN A 121 6.33 -40.42 8.06
CA GLN A 121 5.14 -40.84 8.81
C GLN A 121 4.56 -42.18 8.34
N TYR A 122 4.66 -42.53 7.06
CA TYR A 122 4.13 -43.80 6.53
C TYR A 122 5.14 -44.96 6.58
N ASN A 123 6.43 -44.68 6.56
CA ASN A 123 7.48 -45.71 6.60
C ASN A 123 7.96 -46.06 8.03
N GLY A 124 7.43 -45.38 9.05
CA GLY A 124 7.73 -45.63 10.47
C GLY A 124 6.65 -46.42 11.23
N ALA A 125 5.67 -47.00 10.53
CA ALA A 125 4.58 -47.81 11.09
C ALA A 125 4.72 -49.30 10.70
#